data_AF-A0A2K9P6Z5-F1
#
_entry.id   AF-A0A2K9P6Z5-F1
#
_cell.length_a   1.000
_cell.length_b   1.000
_cell.length_c   1.000
_cell.angle_alpha   90.00
_cell.angle_beta   90.00
_cell.angle_gamma   90.00
#
_symmetry.space_group_name_H-M   'P 1'
#
loop_
_entity.id
_entity.type
_entity.pdbx_description
1 polymer ?
#
loop_
_entity_poly.entity_id
_entity_poly.type
_entity_poly.pdbx_seq_one_letter_code
_entity_poly.pdbx_strand_id
1 'polypeptide(L)'
;MWYKFIMPLGPFFYLYAKTSKEKISWLLYYVMPFISIVLFYDVKPVAACIAILLIYSAYDIGYIYNNAETIKREDNPTLRFTEFDLQFYERNKIAIYALKILISLFLAFLLYYLYGYAFSVWLLCIVMLIGFFYIYNTTRGVSNFYLQFVLSFTRFTLPLFILTHYDLTTFVISILIFPLPNFLERTKIKKNNLPFTIHNTALFRFYYYLVLLLLVIVFSFVMKILSWEWPVLICGYFFSYRTLFYIFEKVNR
;
A
#
# COMPACT_ATOMS: atom_id res chain seq x y z
N MET A 1 -8.85 22.16 -5.46
CA MET A 1 -9.29 22.32 -4.06
C MET A 1 -10.09 21.11 -3.60
N TRP A 2 -11.29 20.87 -4.15
CA TRP A 2 -12.13 19.70 -3.83
C TRP A 2 -11.50 18.35 -4.19
N TYR A 3 -10.77 18.26 -5.31
CA TYR A 3 -10.17 17.00 -5.78
C TYR A 3 -9.20 16.39 -4.75
N LYS A 4 -8.53 17.21 -3.93
CA LYS A 4 -7.60 16.77 -2.87
C LYS A 4 -8.30 15.97 -1.78
N PHE A 5 -9.61 16.11 -1.64
CA PHE A 5 -10.41 15.42 -0.63
C PHE A 5 -11.35 14.38 -1.25
N ILE A 6 -11.83 14.60 -2.47
CA ILE A 6 -12.89 13.77 -3.05
C ILE A 6 -12.35 12.65 -3.94
N MET A 7 -11.41 12.96 -4.83
CA MET A 7 -10.92 12.01 -5.82
C MET A 7 -10.15 10.88 -5.12
N PRO A 8 -10.37 9.59 -5.48
CA PRO A 8 -9.48 8.52 -5.08
C PRO A 8 -8.03 8.86 -5.49
N LEU A 9 -7.06 8.59 -4.62
CA LEU A 9 -5.64 9.00 -4.75
C LEU A 9 -5.39 10.51 -4.63
N GLY A 10 -6.43 11.36 -4.59
CA GLY A 10 -6.30 12.81 -4.48
C GLY A 10 -5.50 13.24 -3.23
N PRO A 11 -5.91 12.82 -2.02
CA PRO A 11 -5.14 13.04 -0.79
C PRO A 11 -3.73 12.45 -0.87
N PHE A 12 -3.56 11.23 -1.37
CA PHE A 12 -2.25 10.59 -1.47
C PHE A 12 -1.27 11.39 -2.34
N PHE A 13 -1.64 11.76 -3.57
CA PHE A 13 -0.78 12.53 -4.47
C PHE A 13 -0.57 13.97 -4.00
N TYR A 14 -1.52 14.56 -3.28
CA TYR A 14 -1.35 15.89 -2.74
C TYR A 14 -0.41 15.92 -1.51
N LEU A 15 -0.56 14.95 -0.60
CA LEU A 15 0.11 14.97 0.70
C LEU A 15 1.46 14.24 0.69
N TYR A 16 1.57 13.13 -0.05
CA TYR A 16 2.68 12.18 0.09
C TYR A 16 3.49 11.95 -1.19
N ALA A 17 2.87 12.00 -2.37
CA ALA A 17 3.55 11.81 -3.65
C ALA A 17 3.45 13.08 -4.52
N LYS A 18 4.15 14.13 -4.07
CA LYS A 18 4.05 15.49 -4.62
C LYS A 18 4.79 15.64 -5.95
N THR A 19 5.98 15.05 -6.03
CA THR A 19 6.88 15.16 -7.18
C THR A 19 6.61 14.08 -8.23
N SER A 20 6.98 14.34 -9.47
CA SER A 20 6.88 13.33 -10.55
C SER A 20 7.71 12.08 -10.22
N LYS A 21 8.86 12.23 -9.56
CA LYS A 21 9.71 11.10 -9.13
C LYS A 21 8.99 10.21 -8.11
N GLU A 22 8.29 10.79 -7.14
CA GLU A 22 7.51 10.03 -6.15
C GLU A 22 6.31 9.32 -6.79
N LYS A 23 5.64 9.96 -7.75
CA LYS A 23 4.53 9.36 -8.50
C LYS A 23 4.98 8.19 -9.37
N ILE A 24 6.11 8.35 -10.07
CA ILE A 24 6.72 7.28 -10.87
C ILE A 24 7.16 6.13 -9.95
N SER A 25 7.82 6.43 -8.83
CA SER A 25 8.22 5.43 -7.84
C SER A 25 7.01 4.67 -7.29
N TRP A 26 5.91 5.37 -6.97
CA TRP A 26 4.66 4.73 -6.56
C TRP A 26 4.11 3.81 -7.66
N LEU A 27 4.08 4.26 -8.91
CA LEU A 27 3.60 3.43 -10.03
C LEU A 27 4.45 2.16 -10.18
N LEU A 28 5.77 2.30 -10.22
CA LEU A 28 6.70 1.18 -10.37
C LEU A 28 6.65 0.21 -9.18
N TYR A 29 6.43 0.72 -7.97
CA TYR A 29 6.52 -0.09 -6.75
C TYR A 29 5.17 -0.67 -6.29
N TYR A 30 4.08 0.06 -6.46
CA TYR A 30 2.74 -0.33 -6.00
C TYR A 30 1.85 -0.85 -7.12
N VAL A 31 1.88 -0.28 -8.34
CA VAL A 31 1.00 -0.70 -9.44
C VAL A 31 1.54 -1.93 -10.17
N MET A 32 2.86 -2.09 -10.28
CA MET A 32 3.46 -3.22 -11.00
C MET A 32 2.99 -4.61 -10.51
N PRO A 33 2.82 -4.88 -9.20
CA PRO A 33 2.21 -6.13 -8.70
C PRO A 33 0.79 -6.39 -9.20
N PHE A 34 -0.01 -5.35 -9.43
CA PHE A 34 -1.35 -5.50 -10.01
C PHE A 34 -1.26 -5.79 -11.51
N ILE A 35 -0.30 -5.18 -12.22
CA ILE A 35 -0.03 -5.49 -13.63
C ILE A 35 0.45 -6.94 -13.76
N SER A 36 1.31 -7.42 -12.86
CA SER A 36 1.82 -8.78 -12.94
C SER A 36 0.73 -9.83 -12.74
N ILE A 37 -0.22 -9.64 -11.81
CA ILE A 37 -1.32 -10.61 -11.68
C ILE A 37 -2.26 -10.60 -12.90
N VAL A 38 -2.40 -9.48 -13.61
CA VAL A 38 -3.18 -9.41 -14.87
C VAL A 38 -2.52 -10.23 -15.98
N LEU A 39 -1.18 -10.36 -15.97
CA LEU A 39 -0.44 -11.11 -16.97
C LEU A 39 -0.38 -12.62 -16.67
N PHE A 40 -0.40 -12.99 -15.40
CA PHE A 40 -0.15 -14.38 -14.95
C PHE A 40 -1.38 -15.09 -14.38
N TYR A 41 -2.44 -14.35 -14.07
CA TYR A 41 -3.72 -14.88 -13.60
C TYR A 41 -4.83 -14.36 -14.52
N ASP A 42 -6.02 -14.99 -14.50
CA ASP A 42 -7.19 -14.53 -15.27
C ASP A 42 -7.85 -13.29 -14.63
N VAL A 43 -7.05 -12.28 -14.32
CA VAL A 43 -7.50 -10.99 -13.77
C VAL A 43 -7.62 -10.00 -14.90
N LYS A 44 -8.83 -9.45 -15.10
CA LYS A 44 -9.03 -8.42 -16.13
C LYS A 44 -8.31 -7.11 -15.73
N PRO A 45 -7.62 -6.41 -16.65
CA PRO A 45 -6.93 -5.16 -16.35
C PRO A 45 -7.81 -4.11 -15.66
N VAL A 46 -9.06 -3.99 -16.11
CA VAL A 46 -10.05 -3.05 -15.56
C VAL A 46 -10.42 -3.41 -14.11
N ALA A 47 -10.52 -4.70 -13.76
CA ALA A 47 -10.76 -5.13 -12.39
C ALA A 47 -9.60 -4.71 -11.45
N ALA A 48 -8.35 -4.86 -11.90
CA ALA A 48 -7.19 -4.40 -11.16
C ALA A 48 -7.20 -2.88 -10.94
N CYS A 49 -7.56 -2.09 -11.97
CA CYS A 49 -7.72 -0.64 -11.85
C CYS A 49 -8.81 -0.26 -10.84
N ILE A 50 -9.98 -0.90 -10.89
CA ILE A 50 -11.09 -0.65 -9.95
C ILE A 50 -10.65 -0.99 -8.52
N ALA A 51 -9.94 -2.10 -8.31
CA ALA A 51 -9.43 -2.49 -6.99
C ALA A 51 -8.44 -1.46 -6.42
N ILE A 52 -7.50 -0.94 -7.24
CA ILE A 52 -6.58 0.12 -6.80
C ILE A 52 -7.37 1.37 -6.39
N LEU A 53 -8.32 1.82 -7.21
CA LEU A 53 -9.13 3.01 -6.92
C LEU A 53 -9.98 2.82 -5.66
N LEU A 54 -10.56 1.64 -5.45
CA LEU A 54 -11.34 1.28 -4.27
C LEU A 54 -10.48 1.40 -3.01
N ILE A 55 -9.32 0.73 -3.01
CA ILE A 55 -8.43 0.68 -1.86
C ILE A 55 -7.92 2.07 -1.51
N TYR A 56 -7.52 2.86 -2.51
CA TYR A 56 -7.09 4.23 -2.26
C TYR A 56 -8.24 5.14 -1.82
N SER A 57 -9.45 4.97 -2.34
CA SER A 57 -10.61 5.72 -1.86
C SER A 57 -10.87 5.48 -0.37
N ALA A 58 -10.82 4.22 0.08
CA ALA A 58 -10.99 3.88 1.50
C ALA A 58 -9.80 4.34 2.35
N TYR A 59 -8.57 4.10 1.89
CA TYR A 59 -7.34 4.43 2.62
C TYR A 59 -7.12 5.93 2.76
N ASP A 60 -7.55 6.72 1.77
CA ASP A 60 -7.51 8.18 1.78
C ASP A 60 -8.31 8.81 2.94
N ILE A 61 -9.35 8.14 3.44
CA ILE A 61 -10.08 8.58 4.64
C ILE A 61 -9.12 8.71 5.82
N GLY A 62 -8.26 7.71 6.01
CA GLY A 62 -7.23 7.70 7.04
C GLY A 62 -6.21 8.82 6.89
N TYR A 63 -5.80 9.11 5.65
CA TYR A 63 -4.90 10.23 5.35
C TYR A 63 -5.50 11.59 5.64
N ILE A 64 -6.76 11.81 5.25
CA ILE A 64 -7.47 13.05 5.57
C ILE A 64 -7.57 13.20 7.08
N TYR A 65 -8.03 12.17 7.79
CA TYR A 65 -8.17 12.18 9.24
C TYR A 65 -6.83 12.48 9.93
N ASN A 66 -5.74 11.82 9.50
CA ASN A 66 -4.42 12.01 10.08
C ASN A 66 -3.90 13.46 9.92
N ASN A 67 -4.24 14.13 8.81
CA ASN A 67 -3.72 15.47 8.53
C ASN A 67 -4.71 16.60 8.89
N ALA A 68 -5.94 16.28 9.29
CA ALA A 68 -6.96 17.26 9.66
C ALA A 68 -7.44 17.12 11.11
N GLU A 69 -7.67 15.90 11.61
CA GLU A 69 -8.18 15.66 12.97
C GLU A 69 -7.06 15.30 13.95
N THR A 70 -6.16 14.41 13.55
CA THR A 70 -5.10 13.94 14.43
C THR A 70 -4.16 15.07 14.85
N ILE A 71 -3.87 16.01 13.95
CA ILE A 71 -3.01 17.17 14.24
C ILE A 71 -3.52 18.06 15.38
N LYS A 72 -4.83 18.06 15.65
CA LYS A 72 -5.43 18.86 16.73
C LYS A 72 -5.12 18.32 18.13
N ARG A 73 -4.66 17.07 18.21
CA ARG A 73 -4.36 16.35 19.46
C ARG A 73 -2.87 16.18 19.70
N GLU A 74 -2.03 16.73 18.83
CA GLU A 74 -0.57 16.62 18.91
C GLU A 74 0.02 17.94 19.40
N ASP A 75 1.03 17.86 20.27
CA ASP A 75 1.70 19.06 20.78
C ASP A 75 2.52 19.79 19.70
N ASN A 76 3.05 19.03 18.72
CA ASN A 76 3.85 19.54 17.61
C ASN A 76 3.51 18.81 16.30
N PRO A 77 2.34 19.10 15.69
CA PRO A 77 1.87 18.38 14.52
C PRO A 77 2.69 18.72 13.27
N THR A 78 2.85 17.73 12.39
CA THR A 78 3.35 18.00 11.03
C THR A 78 2.21 18.52 10.14
N LEU A 79 2.19 19.83 9.89
CA LEU A 79 1.20 20.46 9.02
C LEU A 79 1.48 20.15 7.55
N ARG A 80 0.56 19.43 6.89
CA ARG A 80 0.61 19.15 5.44
C ARG A 80 -0.50 19.80 4.64
N PHE A 81 -1.65 20.05 5.28
CA PHE A 81 -2.73 20.85 4.71
C PHE A 81 -2.49 22.33 4.98
N THR A 82 -2.89 23.18 4.04
CA THR A 82 -2.91 24.63 4.24
C THR A 82 -4.09 25.02 5.14
N GLU A 83 -4.06 26.22 5.73
CA GLU A 83 -5.20 26.73 6.50
C GLU A 83 -6.50 26.73 5.70
N PHE A 84 -6.42 27.12 4.42
CA PHE A 84 -7.56 27.06 3.52
C PHE A 84 -8.09 25.62 3.36
N ASP A 85 -7.21 24.64 3.17
CA ASP A 85 -7.62 23.23 3.05
C ASP A 85 -8.33 22.75 4.34
N LEU A 86 -7.85 23.17 5.52
CA LEU A 86 -8.47 22.83 6.81
C LEU A 86 -9.83 23.50 6.99
N GLN A 87 -9.99 24.76 6.59
CA GLN A 87 -11.29 25.45 6.62
C GLN A 87 -12.30 24.77 5.68
N PHE A 88 -11.87 24.38 4.48
CA PHE A 88 -12.72 23.62 3.56
C PHE A 88 -13.12 22.27 4.16
N TYR A 89 -12.17 21.55 4.76
CA TYR A 89 -12.43 20.29 5.43
C TYR A 89 -13.45 20.45 6.56
N GLU A 90 -13.28 21.41 7.48
CA GLU A 90 -14.21 21.58 8.61
C GLU A 90 -15.64 21.84 8.17
N ARG A 91 -15.83 22.63 7.11
CA ARG A 91 -17.16 22.91 6.55
C ARG A 91 -17.80 21.70 5.89
N ASN A 92 -17.03 20.70 5.44
CA ASN A 92 -17.51 19.63 4.56
C ASN A 92 -17.19 18.21 5.05
N LYS A 93 -16.61 18.01 6.24
CA LYS A 93 -16.03 16.73 6.67
C LYS A 93 -16.98 15.53 6.56
N ILE A 94 -18.25 15.70 6.94
CA ILE A 94 -19.27 14.64 6.84
C ILE A 94 -19.46 14.23 5.38
N ALA A 95 -19.63 15.20 4.48
CA ALA A 95 -19.80 14.94 3.05
C ALA A 95 -18.56 14.29 2.43
N ILE A 96 -17.36 14.73 2.82
CA ILE A 96 -16.09 14.15 2.35
C ILE A 96 -16.01 12.66 2.70
N TYR A 97 -16.25 12.32 3.97
CA TYR A 97 -16.19 10.92 4.41
C TYR A 97 -17.31 10.07 3.82
N ALA A 98 -18.55 10.57 3.80
CA ALA A 98 -19.67 9.87 3.20
C ALA A 98 -19.43 9.58 1.72
N LEU A 99 -18.94 10.56 0.95
CA LEU A 99 -18.65 10.39 -0.46
C LEU A 99 -17.53 9.37 -0.71
N LYS A 100 -16.45 9.37 0.09
CA LYS A 100 -15.39 8.35 -0.05
C LYS A 100 -15.89 6.95 0.26
N ILE A 101 -16.74 6.79 1.26
CA ILE A 101 -17.36 5.50 1.58
C ILE A 101 -18.25 5.06 0.41
N LEU A 102 -19.11 5.94 -0.09
CA LEU A 102 -19.99 5.66 -1.24
C LEU A 102 -19.19 5.29 -2.50
N ILE A 103 -18.11 6.01 -2.82
CA ILE A 103 -17.22 5.66 -3.94
C ILE A 103 -16.62 4.26 -3.73
N SER A 104 -16.14 3.96 -2.51
CA SER A 104 -15.52 2.65 -2.22
C SER A 104 -16.54 1.52 -2.33
N LEU A 105 -17.76 1.72 -1.84
CA LEU A 105 -18.87 0.77 -1.94
C LEU A 105 -19.32 0.58 -3.40
N PHE A 106 -19.40 1.65 -4.17
CA PHE A 106 -19.73 1.59 -5.59
C PHE A 106 -18.68 0.81 -6.38
N LEU A 107 -17.39 1.06 -6.14
CA LEU A 107 -16.31 0.31 -6.79
C LEU A 107 -16.31 -1.17 -6.37
N ALA A 108 -16.62 -1.49 -5.11
CA ALA A 108 -16.80 -2.87 -4.65
C ALA A 108 -17.98 -3.56 -5.36
N PHE A 109 -19.09 -2.83 -5.54
CA PHE A 109 -20.25 -3.30 -6.29
C PHE A 109 -19.90 -3.55 -7.76
N LEU A 110 -19.12 -2.70 -8.41
CA LEU A 110 -18.66 -2.93 -9.78
C LEU A 110 -17.79 -4.19 -9.90
N LEU A 111 -16.89 -4.43 -8.95
CA LEU A 111 -16.09 -5.67 -8.92
C LEU A 111 -16.96 -6.91 -8.80
N TYR A 112 -18.00 -6.85 -7.98
CA TYR A 112 -18.99 -7.93 -7.85
C TYR A 112 -19.81 -8.13 -9.11
N TYR A 113 -20.43 -7.06 -9.62
CA TYR A 113 -21.37 -7.13 -10.73
C TYR A 113 -20.70 -7.50 -12.06
N LEU A 114 -19.51 -6.94 -12.35
CA LEU A 114 -18.83 -7.14 -13.63
C LEU A 114 -17.93 -8.37 -13.66
N TYR A 115 -17.37 -8.78 -12.51
CA TYR A 115 -16.32 -9.81 -12.46
C TYR A 115 -16.58 -10.92 -11.43
N GLY A 116 -17.69 -10.87 -10.69
CA GLY A 116 -18.09 -11.92 -9.76
C GLY A 116 -17.29 -11.95 -8.45
N TYR A 117 -16.45 -10.95 -8.15
CA TYR A 117 -15.73 -10.91 -6.87
C TYR A 117 -16.70 -10.69 -5.70
N ALA A 118 -16.56 -11.45 -4.62
CA ALA A 118 -17.48 -11.38 -3.48
C ALA A 118 -17.53 -9.97 -2.85
N PHE A 119 -18.70 -9.31 -2.93
CA PHE A 119 -18.90 -7.97 -2.37
C PHE A 119 -18.61 -7.91 -0.87
N SER A 120 -19.01 -8.93 -0.12
CA SER A 120 -18.79 -9.03 1.33
C SER A 120 -17.31 -9.01 1.72
N VAL A 121 -16.44 -9.59 0.89
CA VAL A 121 -14.99 -9.64 1.13
C VAL A 121 -14.35 -8.27 0.86
N TRP A 122 -14.77 -7.57 -0.20
CA TRP A 122 -14.36 -6.18 -0.44
C TRP A 122 -14.87 -5.23 0.63
N LEU A 123 -16.12 -5.42 1.10
CA LEU A 123 -16.68 -4.66 2.21
C LEU A 123 -15.85 -4.86 3.49
N LEU A 124 -15.49 -6.11 3.81
CA LEU A 124 -14.61 -6.41 4.93
C LEU A 124 -13.24 -5.70 4.80
N CYS A 125 -12.64 -5.70 3.61
CA CYS A 125 -11.40 -4.97 3.35
C CYS A 125 -11.54 -3.46 3.58
N ILE A 126 -12.64 -2.85 3.13
CA ILE A 126 -12.92 -1.42 3.36
C ILE A 126 -13.04 -1.13 4.86
N VAL A 127 -13.82 -1.94 5.59
CA VAL A 127 -14.01 -1.80 7.04
C VAL A 127 -12.69 -1.97 7.79
N MET A 128 -11.89 -2.97 7.42
CA MET A 128 -10.55 -3.19 8.00
C MET A 128 -9.62 -2.01 7.75
N LEU A 129 -9.59 -1.46 6.52
CA LEU A 129 -8.76 -0.29 6.21
C LEU A 129 -9.14 0.92 7.05
N ILE A 130 -10.42 1.27 7.08
CA ILE A 130 -10.91 2.43 7.83
C ILE A 130 -10.68 2.22 9.34
N GLY A 131 -11.03 1.04 9.86
CA GLY A 131 -10.91 0.70 11.27
C GLY A 131 -9.46 0.69 11.76
N PHE A 132 -8.55 0.00 11.06
CA PHE A 132 -7.14 -0.02 11.46
C PHE A 132 -6.48 1.34 11.31
N PHE A 133 -6.89 2.15 10.33
CA PHE A 133 -6.32 3.49 10.19
C PHE A 133 -6.82 4.41 11.30
N TYR A 134 -8.09 4.29 11.70
CA TYR A 134 -8.60 4.99 12.88
C TYR A 134 -7.80 4.64 14.14
N ILE A 135 -7.59 3.34 14.42
CA ILE A 135 -6.78 2.88 15.56
C ILE A 135 -5.34 3.39 15.45
N TYR A 136 -4.75 3.35 14.25
CA TYR A 136 -3.41 3.89 13.98
C TYR A 136 -3.32 5.38 14.34
N ASN A 137 -4.33 6.17 13.96
CA ASN A 137 -4.37 7.61 14.19
C ASN A 137 -4.58 7.98 15.66
N THR A 138 -5.22 7.12 16.46
CA THR A 138 -5.43 7.34 17.90
C THR A 138 -4.30 6.77 18.75
N THR A 139 -3.56 5.78 18.26
CA THR A 139 -2.50 5.11 19.02
C THR A 139 -1.15 5.81 18.83
N ARG A 140 -0.37 5.93 19.90
CA ARG A 140 1.01 6.43 19.90
C ARG A 140 1.97 5.40 20.47
N GLY A 141 3.23 5.42 20.03
CA GLY A 141 4.27 4.48 20.47
C GLY A 141 4.39 3.23 19.59
N VAL A 142 4.89 2.13 20.18
CA VAL A 142 5.28 0.91 19.46
C VAL A 142 4.10 0.22 18.76
N SER A 143 2.88 0.32 19.30
CA SER A 143 1.69 -0.28 18.65
C SER A 143 1.39 0.33 17.28
N ASN A 144 1.69 1.62 17.07
CA ASN A 144 1.54 2.29 15.78
C ASN A 144 2.46 1.65 14.71
N PHE A 145 3.64 1.16 15.12
CA PHE A 145 4.56 0.45 14.23
C PHE A 145 3.98 -0.88 13.72
N TYR A 146 3.33 -1.68 14.58
CA TYR A 146 2.65 -2.91 14.14
C TYR A 146 1.40 -2.62 13.29
N LEU A 147 0.62 -1.60 13.66
CA LEU A 147 -0.55 -1.16 12.87
C LEU A 147 -0.16 -0.71 11.46
N GLN A 148 1.03 -0.15 11.27
CA GLN A 148 1.54 0.19 9.95
C GLN A 148 1.75 -1.03 9.05
N PHE A 149 2.19 -2.17 9.62
CA PHE A 149 2.28 -3.43 8.89
C PHE A 149 0.88 -3.91 8.49
N VAL A 150 -0.07 -3.92 9.43
CA VAL A 150 -1.46 -4.31 9.17
C VAL A 150 -2.07 -3.44 8.07
N LEU A 151 -1.91 -2.12 8.13
CA LEU A 151 -2.37 -1.21 7.08
C LEU A 151 -1.71 -1.48 5.73
N SER A 152 -0.41 -1.79 5.72
CA SER A 152 0.31 -2.13 4.49
C SER A 152 -0.15 -3.46 3.91
N PHE A 153 -0.43 -4.44 4.75
CA PHE A 153 -1.00 -5.73 4.38
C PHE A 153 -2.41 -5.57 3.80
N THR A 154 -3.31 -4.89 4.51
CA THR A 154 -4.71 -4.72 4.07
C THR A 154 -4.81 -3.93 2.78
N ARG A 155 -3.92 -2.94 2.55
CA ARG A 155 -3.95 -2.11 1.32
C ARG A 155 -3.23 -2.73 0.12
N PHE A 156 -2.43 -3.77 0.31
CA PHE A 156 -1.56 -4.30 -0.76
C PHE A 156 -1.74 -5.80 -0.95
N THR A 157 -1.59 -6.59 0.10
CA THR A 157 -1.71 -8.05 0.03
C THR A 157 -3.14 -8.50 -0.20
N LEU A 158 -4.11 -8.01 0.59
CA LEU A 158 -5.50 -8.47 0.47
C LEU A 158 -6.12 -8.22 -0.91
N PRO A 159 -5.94 -7.05 -1.55
CA PRO A 159 -6.48 -6.82 -2.89
C PRO A 159 -5.91 -7.79 -3.93
N LEU A 160 -4.60 -8.05 -3.90
CA LEU A 160 -3.96 -9.03 -4.80
C LEU A 160 -4.52 -10.43 -4.56
N PHE A 161 -4.61 -10.84 -3.28
CA PHE A 161 -5.15 -12.14 -2.87
C PHE A 161 -6.60 -12.34 -3.33
N ILE A 162 -7.45 -11.32 -3.22
CA ILE A 162 -8.84 -11.40 -3.67
C ILE A 162 -8.92 -11.49 -5.20
N LEU A 163 -8.13 -10.65 -5.91
CA LEU A 163 -8.14 -10.63 -7.36
C LEU A 163 -7.67 -11.96 -7.96
N THR A 164 -6.70 -12.63 -7.34
CA THR A 164 -6.21 -13.95 -7.75
C THR A 164 -7.03 -15.11 -7.18
N HIS A 165 -8.31 -14.88 -6.81
CA HIS A 165 -9.22 -15.88 -6.28
C HIS A 165 -8.65 -16.69 -5.11
N TYR A 166 -7.99 -16.00 -4.18
CA TYR A 166 -7.44 -16.56 -2.95
C TYR A 166 -6.24 -17.51 -3.17
N ASP A 167 -5.46 -17.28 -4.21
CA ASP A 167 -4.20 -18.00 -4.44
C ASP A 167 -3.20 -17.79 -3.29
N LEU A 168 -2.78 -18.89 -2.66
CA LEU A 168 -1.89 -18.89 -1.50
C LEU A 168 -0.48 -18.40 -1.85
N THR A 169 0.00 -18.71 -3.05
CA THR A 169 1.31 -18.25 -3.52
C THR A 169 1.32 -16.72 -3.61
N THR A 170 0.31 -16.12 -4.23
CA THR A 170 0.11 -14.67 -4.27
C THR A 170 0.03 -14.05 -2.88
N PHE A 171 -0.72 -14.69 -1.97
CA PHE A 171 -0.83 -14.24 -0.59
C PHE A 171 0.54 -14.13 0.09
N VAL A 172 1.33 -15.21 0.09
CA VAL A 172 2.63 -15.26 0.75
C VAL A 172 3.63 -14.32 0.08
N ILE A 173 3.76 -14.39 -1.24
CA ILE A 173 4.74 -13.60 -1.98
C ILE A 173 4.42 -12.10 -1.86
N SER A 174 3.14 -11.70 -1.92
CA SER A 174 2.77 -10.29 -1.76
C SER A 174 3.19 -9.71 -0.39
N ILE A 175 3.14 -10.51 0.69
CA ILE A 175 3.63 -10.11 2.03
C ILE A 175 5.15 -9.89 2.01
N LEU A 176 5.87 -10.82 1.39
CA LEU A 176 7.33 -10.80 1.32
C LEU A 176 7.83 -9.65 0.43
N ILE A 177 7.18 -9.35 -0.68
CA ILE A 177 7.67 -8.30 -1.58
C ILE A 177 7.41 -6.88 -1.05
N PHE A 178 6.40 -6.65 -0.20
CA PHE A 178 6.00 -5.28 0.18
C PHE A 178 5.75 -5.04 1.69
N PRO A 179 4.70 -5.57 2.35
CA PRO A 179 4.46 -5.28 3.77
C PRO A 179 5.65 -5.60 4.68
N LEU A 180 6.27 -6.78 4.52
CA LEU A 180 7.35 -7.23 5.39
C LEU A 180 8.61 -6.35 5.29
N PRO A 181 9.20 -6.11 4.11
CA PRO A 181 10.41 -5.29 4.04
C PRO A 181 10.12 -3.82 4.37
N ASN A 182 8.90 -3.31 4.14
CA ASN A 182 8.48 -1.99 4.61
C ASN A 182 8.40 -1.89 6.14
N PHE A 183 7.96 -2.96 6.80
CA PHE A 183 7.92 -3.06 8.26
C PHE A 183 9.33 -3.14 8.85
N LEU A 184 10.19 -4.01 8.30
CA LEU A 184 11.58 -4.13 8.72
C LEU A 184 12.36 -2.83 8.55
N GLU A 185 12.18 -2.11 7.44
CA GLU A 185 12.88 -0.83 7.23
C GLU A 185 12.53 0.23 8.29
N ARG A 186 11.30 0.19 8.83
CA ARG A 186 10.84 1.15 9.84
C ARG A 186 11.42 0.90 11.23
N THR A 187 12.18 -0.16 11.45
CA THR A 187 12.96 -0.33 12.69
C THR A 187 14.05 0.71 12.88
N LYS A 188 14.44 1.43 11.81
CA LYS A 188 15.37 2.57 11.88
C LYS A 188 14.91 3.70 12.82
N ILE A 189 13.61 3.77 13.10
CA ILE A 189 13.02 4.81 13.94
C ILE A 189 13.29 4.44 15.41
N LYS A 190 14.27 5.13 16.02
CA LYS A 190 14.69 4.93 17.42
C LYS A 190 13.55 4.93 18.44
N LYS A 191 12.41 5.54 18.12
CA LYS A 191 11.20 5.63 18.97
C LYS A 191 10.63 4.25 19.37
N ASN A 192 10.99 3.17 18.68
CA ASN A 192 10.34 1.87 18.85
C ASN A 192 11.07 0.87 19.77
N ASN A 193 12.27 1.20 20.30
CA ASN A 193 13.08 0.32 21.17
C ASN A 193 13.17 -1.14 20.67
N LEU A 194 13.35 -1.32 19.36
CA LEU A 194 13.39 -2.64 18.73
C LEU A 194 14.80 -3.26 18.85
N PRO A 195 14.92 -4.60 18.89
CA PRO A 195 16.19 -5.29 19.13
C PRO A 195 17.20 -5.16 17.99
N PHE A 196 16.77 -4.70 16.82
CA PHE A 196 17.62 -4.44 15.67
C PHE A 196 17.19 -3.15 14.97
N THR A 197 18.15 -2.46 14.37
CA THR A 197 17.94 -1.20 13.65
C THR A 197 18.56 -1.31 12.27
N ILE A 198 17.79 -1.06 11.21
CA ILE A 198 18.31 -1.03 9.85
C ILE A 198 18.87 0.36 9.55
N HIS A 199 20.20 0.47 9.45
CA HIS A 199 20.87 1.75 9.22
C HIS A 199 20.89 2.16 7.74
N ASN A 200 21.24 1.23 6.84
CA ASN A 200 21.29 1.49 5.40
C ASN A 200 20.12 0.80 4.70
N THR A 201 19.09 1.58 4.38
CA THR A 201 17.85 1.07 3.80
C THR A 201 18.03 0.56 2.38
N ALA A 202 18.84 1.22 1.55
CA ALA A 202 19.09 0.77 0.19
C ALA A 202 19.87 -0.55 0.14
N LEU A 203 20.91 -0.67 0.96
CA LEU A 203 21.69 -1.91 1.09
C LEU A 203 20.84 -3.06 1.63
N PHE A 204 20.03 -2.80 2.67
CA PHE A 204 19.09 -3.79 3.20
C PHE A 204 18.12 -4.28 2.12
N ARG A 205 17.48 -3.37 1.38
CA ARG A 205 16.52 -3.74 0.33
C ARG A 205 17.19 -4.55 -0.77
N PHE A 206 18.39 -4.17 -1.19
CA PHE A 206 19.16 -4.91 -2.19
C PHE A 206 19.37 -6.38 -1.75
N TYR A 207 19.96 -6.60 -0.57
CA TYR A 207 20.19 -7.97 -0.08
C TYR A 207 18.89 -8.72 0.20
N TYR A 208 17.86 -8.05 0.72
CA TYR A 208 16.56 -8.64 0.98
C TYR A 208 15.96 -9.26 -0.29
N TYR A 209 15.89 -8.48 -1.39
CA TYR A 209 15.31 -8.99 -2.63
C TYR A 209 16.24 -9.97 -3.36
N LEU A 210 17.56 -9.89 -3.17
CA LEU A 210 18.49 -10.92 -3.65
C LEU A 210 18.21 -12.27 -2.99
N VAL A 211 18.13 -12.29 -1.66
CA VAL A 211 17.83 -13.52 -0.91
C VAL A 211 16.45 -14.04 -1.26
N LEU A 212 15.43 -13.17 -1.33
CA LEU A 212 14.08 -13.56 -1.71
C LEU A 212 14.04 -14.19 -3.12
N LEU A 213 14.71 -13.59 -4.10
CA LEU A 213 14.79 -14.12 -5.46
C LEU A 213 15.44 -15.50 -5.49
N LEU A 214 16.58 -15.67 -4.80
CA LEU A 214 17.27 -16.96 -4.73
C LEU A 214 16.40 -18.04 -4.09
N LEU A 215 15.71 -17.71 -2.98
CA LEU A 215 14.80 -18.64 -2.31
C LEU A 215 13.66 -19.06 -3.23
N VAL A 216 13.05 -18.12 -3.95
CA VAL A 216 11.94 -18.41 -4.86
C VAL A 216 12.40 -19.25 -6.06
N ILE A 217 13.60 -18.99 -6.61
CA ILE A 217 14.19 -19.80 -7.69
C ILE A 217 14.48 -21.22 -7.21
N VAL A 218 15.12 -21.39 -6.05
CA VAL A 218 15.40 -22.72 -5.49
C VAL A 218 14.09 -23.47 -5.26
N PHE A 219 13.10 -22.81 -4.67
CA PHE A 219 11.81 -23.41 -4.39
C PHE A 219 11.06 -23.79 -5.68
N SER A 220 11.11 -22.94 -6.72
CA SER A 220 10.50 -23.26 -8.03
C SER A 220 11.12 -24.51 -8.67
N PHE A 221 12.45 -24.66 -8.58
CA PHE A 221 13.14 -25.86 -9.09
C PHE A 221 12.81 -27.12 -8.29
N VAL A 222 12.76 -27.02 -6.95
CA VAL A 222 12.45 -28.16 -6.07
C VAL A 222 11.03 -28.67 -6.30
N MET A 223 10.06 -27.75 -6.39
CA MET A 223 8.66 -28.13 -6.53
C MET A 223 8.31 -28.60 -7.95
N LYS A 224 9.06 -28.18 -8.99
CA LYS A 224 8.75 -28.43 -10.42
C LYS A 224 7.33 -28.00 -10.82
N ILE A 225 6.79 -26.96 -10.18
CA ILE A 225 5.43 -26.48 -10.42
C ILE A 225 5.47 -25.23 -11.30
N LEU A 226 4.76 -25.26 -12.43
CA LEU A 226 4.62 -24.15 -13.39
C LEU A 226 4.06 -22.86 -12.74
N SER A 227 3.26 -22.98 -11.69
CA SER A 227 2.70 -21.83 -10.94
C SER A 227 3.74 -20.94 -10.23
N TRP A 228 5.03 -21.29 -10.27
CA TRP A 228 6.12 -20.50 -9.70
C TRP A 228 6.77 -19.49 -10.67
N GLU A 229 6.29 -19.38 -11.91
CA GLU A 229 6.77 -18.36 -12.85
C GLU A 229 6.49 -16.93 -12.35
N TRP A 230 5.26 -16.65 -11.90
CA TRP A 230 4.88 -15.32 -11.39
C TRP A 230 5.73 -14.88 -10.19
N PRO A 231 5.93 -15.70 -9.13
CA PRO A 231 6.83 -15.37 -8.01
C PRO A 231 8.26 -15.04 -8.45
N VAL A 232 8.86 -15.84 -9.35
CA VAL A 232 10.23 -15.62 -9.84
C VAL A 232 10.32 -14.27 -10.53
N LEU A 233 9.37 -13.98 -11.43
CA LEU A 233 9.37 -12.74 -12.21
C LEU A 233 9.10 -11.50 -11.36
N ILE A 234 8.13 -11.55 -10.44
CA ILE A 234 7.85 -10.40 -9.58
C ILE A 234 9.03 -10.14 -8.62
N CYS A 235 9.63 -11.18 -8.04
CA CYS A 235 10.82 -11.01 -7.20
C CYS A 235 12.02 -10.50 -7.99
N GLY A 236 12.21 -10.99 -9.23
CA GLY A 236 13.24 -10.51 -10.16
C GLY A 236 13.06 -9.04 -10.52
N TYR A 237 11.82 -8.60 -10.74
CA TYR A 237 11.48 -7.20 -10.95
C TYR A 237 11.85 -6.33 -9.73
N PHE A 238 11.43 -6.70 -8.51
CA PHE A 238 11.75 -5.92 -7.31
C PHE A 238 13.26 -5.90 -7.02
N PHE A 239 13.96 -7.00 -7.24
CA PHE A 239 15.42 -7.05 -7.14
C PHE A 239 16.08 -6.10 -8.13
N SER A 240 15.68 -6.14 -9.41
CA SER A 240 16.20 -5.26 -10.45
C SER A 240 15.94 -3.79 -10.12
N TYR A 241 14.70 -3.45 -9.73
CA TYR A 241 14.31 -2.11 -9.30
C TYR A 241 15.16 -1.58 -8.14
N ARG A 242 15.40 -2.40 -7.11
CA ARG A 242 16.23 -2.00 -5.96
C ARG A 242 17.71 -1.96 -6.26
N THR A 243 18.20 -2.79 -7.17
CA THR A 243 19.58 -2.74 -7.66
C THR A 243 19.86 -1.42 -8.36
N LEU A 244 18.97 -1.01 -9.27
CA LEU A 244 19.07 0.29 -9.94
C LEU A 244 19.06 1.44 -8.92
N PHE A 245 18.13 1.42 -7.95
CA PHE A 245 18.07 2.44 -6.91
C PHE A 245 19.36 2.51 -6.08
N TYR A 246 19.92 1.37 -5.68
CA TYR A 246 21.17 1.28 -4.94
C TYR A 246 22.36 1.86 -5.73
N ILE A 247 22.45 1.56 -7.02
CA ILE A 247 23.49 2.11 -7.91
C ILE A 247 23.33 3.63 -8.03
N PHE A 248 22.12 4.13 -8.26
CA PHE A 248 21.85 5.57 -8.35
C PHE A 248 22.19 6.31 -7.05
N GLU A 249 21.96 5.71 -5.88
CA GLU A 249 22.33 6.34 -4.60
C GLU A 249 23.85 6.39 -4.42
N LYS A 250 24.60 5.41 -4.91
CA LYS A 250 26.07 5.41 -4.87
C LYS A 250 26.70 6.41 -5.83
N VAL A 251 26.14 6.59 -7.03
CA VAL A 251 26.68 7.49 -8.06
C VAL A 251 26.46 8.97 -7.70
N ASN A 252 25.42 9.28 -6.92
CA ASN A 252 25.08 10.66 -6.52
C ASN A 252 25.63 11.07 -5.14
N ARG A 253 26.51 10.26 -4.53
CA ARG A 253 27.25 10.60 -3.30
C ARG A 253 28.69 10.90 -3.63
#